data_AF-A0A0F9P3D3-F1
#
_entry.id   AF-A0A0F9P3D3-F1
#
_cell.length_a   1.000
_cell.length_b   1.000
_cell.length_c   1.000
_cell.angle_alpha   90.00
_cell.angle_beta   90.00
_cell.angle_gamma   90.00
#
_symmetry.space_group_name_H-M   'P 1'
#
loop_
_entity.id
_entity.type
_entity.pdbx_description
1 polymer ?
#
loop_
_entity_poly.entity_id
_entity_poly.type
_entity_poly.pdbx_seq_one_letter_code
_entity_poly.pdbx_strand_id
1 'polypeptide(L)'
;MVQDNKKFRISLNMAEYLKLSPYTAPSKKLLLALIYLQHLEQEGWPKVSISADGTKFTYDDKIPKKHFCYAAQLRSLGLAPNSKSSKFLEQPVKELLAYNVFFDDLSLTTGRNSYLSWHFGLLATPLMNDMDTYALLESKDIAHCNCDLDVVLLTQISLRYKMRCPSFSLLTADKRASWKLQPKDPPSSGDKRAFVTKLRRALQKWANLKSCRLVAELAQTGCAPGITSVNIRISHGETRWSDDQLRKFHPRSTIIDVGPKTTVGF
;
A
#
# COMPACT_ATOMS: atom_id res chain seq x y z
N MET A 1 0.22 15.30 -24.50
CA MET A 1 0.14 15.16 -23.04
C MET A 1 -1.23 14.64 -22.69
N VAL A 2 -1.34 13.43 -22.12
CA VAL A 2 -2.62 12.92 -21.61
C VAL A 2 -3.00 13.75 -20.38
N GLN A 3 -4.29 14.02 -20.25
CA GLN A 3 -4.86 14.74 -19.12
C GLN A 3 -4.60 13.92 -17.84
N ASP A 4 -3.69 14.40 -16.99
CA ASP A 4 -3.39 13.77 -15.69
C ASP A 4 -4.63 13.84 -14.81
N ASN A 5 -5.41 12.75 -14.82
CA ASN A 5 -6.60 12.60 -14.02
C ASN A 5 -6.28 12.32 -12.53
N LYS A 6 -5.00 12.41 -12.14
CA LYS A 6 -4.48 12.18 -10.80
C LYS A 6 -4.74 10.78 -10.26
N LYS A 7 -5.01 9.81 -11.13
CA LYS A 7 -5.26 8.41 -10.75
C LYS A 7 -4.19 7.49 -11.32
N PHE A 8 -3.92 6.41 -10.62
CA PHE A 8 -2.99 5.37 -11.08
C PHE A 8 -3.40 4.01 -10.53
N ARG A 9 -2.91 2.97 -11.17
CA ARG A 9 -3.21 1.58 -10.82
C ARG A 9 -2.02 0.93 -10.14
N ILE A 10 -2.30 0.13 -9.13
CA ILE A 10 -1.37 -0.88 -8.62
C ILE A 10 -2.07 -2.24 -8.66
N SER A 11 -1.34 -3.28 -9.00
CA SER A 11 -1.87 -4.65 -9.00
C SER A 11 -2.22 -5.15 -7.59
N LEU A 12 -2.91 -6.29 -7.54
CA LEU A 12 -3.05 -7.11 -6.33
C LEU A 12 -1.67 -7.44 -5.73
N ASN A 13 -0.72 -7.94 -6.53
CA ASN A 13 0.57 -8.39 -6.03
C ASN A 13 1.36 -7.24 -5.39
N MET A 14 1.32 -6.04 -5.96
CA MET A 14 2.00 -4.89 -5.38
C MET A 14 1.32 -4.39 -4.11
N ALA A 15 -0.01 -4.39 -4.07
CA ALA A 15 -0.76 -4.04 -2.85
C ALA A 15 -0.45 -5.02 -1.70
N GLU A 16 -0.30 -6.31 -2.00
CA GLU A 16 0.07 -7.35 -1.04
C GLU A 16 1.54 -7.25 -0.63
N TYR A 17 2.43 -6.93 -1.58
CA TYR A 17 3.83 -6.65 -1.30
C TYR A 17 4.00 -5.47 -0.34
N LEU A 18 3.32 -4.35 -0.59
CA LEU A 18 3.29 -3.19 0.31
C LEU A 18 2.68 -3.51 1.69
N LYS A 19 1.69 -4.41 1.73
CA LYS A 19 1.07 -4.87 2.97
C LYS A 19 2.08 -5.60 3.85
N LEU A 20 2.82 -6.54 3.28
CA LEU A 20 3.69 -7.45 4.02
C LEU A 20 5.14 -6.98 4.15
N SER A 21 5.59 -6.05 3.31
CA SER A 21 6.96 -5.56 3.37
C SER A 21 7.27 -4.87 4.71
N PRO A 22 8.51 -5.03 5.22
CA PRO A 22 8.94 -4.45 6.49
C PRO A 22 9.21 -2.94 6.38
N TYR A 23 9.00 -2.35 5.21
CA TYR A 23 9.32 -0.96 4.95
C TYR A 23 8.65 0.01 5.91
N THR A 24 9.39 1.06 6.28
CA THR A 24 8.82 2.19 7.01
C THR A 24 7.76 2.92 6.17
N ALA A 25 6.91 3.69 6.85
CA ALA A 25 5.88 4.48 6.17
C ALA A 25 6.43 5.42 5.09
N PRO A 26 7.51 6.19 5.34
CA PRO A 26 8.14 7.02 4.31
C PRO A 26 8.59 6.23 3.08
N SER A 27 9.16 5.04 3.25
CA SER A 27 9.63 4.19 2.16
C SER A 27 8.48 3.63 1.31
N LYS A 28 7.41 3.15 1.95
CA LYS A 28 6.20 2.72 1.24
C LYS A 28 5.53 3.86 0.48
N LYS A 29 5.50 5.05 1.10
CA LYS A 29 4.96 6.26 0.49
C LYS A 29 5.79 6.72 -0.71
N LEU A 30 7.11 6.67 -0.60
CA LEU A 30 8.03 6.93 -1.71
C LEU A 30 7.78 5.94 -2.84
N LEU A 31 7.70 4.64 -2.54
CA LEU A 31 7.44 3.62 -3.55
C LEU A 31 6.14 3.86 -4.31
N LEU A 32 5.03 4.20 -3.62
CA LEU A 32 3.79 4.60 -4.29
C LEU A 32 3.94 5.84 -5.16
N ALA A 33 4.70 6.85 -4.71
CA ALA A 33 4.96 8.05 -5.49
C ALA A 33 5.75 7.76 -6.77
N LEU A 34 6.76 6.89 -6.72
CA LEU A 34 7.54 6.50 -7.90
C LEU A 34 6.68 5.74 -8.93
N ILE A 35 5.80 4.85 -8.46
CA ILE A 35 4.84 4.15 -9.34
C ILE A 35 3.89 5.15 -10.02
N TYR A 36 3.37 6.12 -9.26
CA TYR A 36 2.52 7.16 -9.83
C TYR A 36 3.27 7.98 -10.88
N LEU A 37 4.49 8.42 -10.58
CA LEU A 37 5.29 9.21 -11.52
C LEU A 37 5.62 8.43 -12.79
N GLN A 38 5.97 7.15 -12.67
CA GLN A 38 6.17 6.30 -13.85
C GLN A 38 4.87 6.10 -14.65
N HIS A 39 3.72 6.00 -13.99
CA HIS A 39 2.44 5.92 -14.67
C HIS A 39 2.17 7.15 -15.56
N LEU A 40 2.60 8.35 -15.14
CA LEU A 40 2.44 9.59 -15.92
C LEU A 40 3.25 9.58 -17.22
N GLU A 41 4.38 8.88 -17.24
CA GLU A 41 5.21 8.70 -18.44
C GLU A 41 4.57 7.74 -19.46
N GLN A 42 3.41 7.14 -19.13
CA GLN A 42 2.68 6.16 -19.96
C GLN A 42 3.52 4.94 -20.35
N GLU A 43 4.63 4.70 -19.66
CA GLU A 43 5.39 3.47 -19.79
C GLU A 43 4.63 2.38 -19.04
N GLY A 44 4.05 1.46 -19.82
CA GLY A 44 3.48 0.22 -19.27
C GLY A 44 4.55 -0.55 -18.51
N TRP A 45 4.11 -1.39 -17.57
CA TRP A 45 5.03 -2.32 -16.92
C TRP A 45 5.47 -3.38 -17.94
N PRO A 46 6.77 -3.68 -18.03
CA PRO A 46 7.26 -4.64 -19.00
C PRO A 46 6.70 -6.03 -18.69
N LYS A 47 6.59 -6.89 -19.71
CA LYS A 47 6.33 -8.32 -19.50
C LYS A 47 7.64 -9.06 -19.32
N VAL A 48 7.65 -10.03 -18.43
CA VAL A 48 8.83 -10.87 -18.15
C VAL A 48 8.39 -12.32 -18.14
N SER A 49 9.06 -13.14 -18.94
CA SER A 49 9.00 -14.59 -18.86
C SER A 49 10.03 -15.10 -17.86
N ILE A 50 9.60 -16.09 -17.06
CA ILE A 50 10.47 -16.82 -16.13
C ILE A 50 10.73 -18.19 -16.73
N SER A 51 12.00 -18.60 -16.78
CA SER A 51 12.36 -19.95 -17.23
C SER A 51 11.73 -21.03 -16.35
N ALA A 52 11.54 -22.23 -16.92
CA ALA A 52 10.88 -23.34 -16.22
C ALA A 52 11.58 -23.75 -14.91
N ASP A 53 12.88 -23.51 -14.78
CA ASP A 53 13.69 -23.77 -13.58
C ASP A 53 13.70 -22.58 -12.59
N GLY A 54 13.02 -21.47 -12.91
CA GLY A 54 12.92 -20.29 -12.05
C GLY A 54 14.19 -19.43 -11.97
N THR A 55 15.23 -19.72 -12.76
CA THR A 55 16.56 -19.11 -12.61
C THR A 55 16.81 -17.94 -13.57
N LYS A 56 16.10 -17.88 -14.71
CA LYS A 56 16.26 -16.84 -15.72
C LYS A 56 14.98 -16.04 -15.89
N PHE A 57 15.16 -14.73 -15.96
CA PHE A 57 14.13 -13.76 -16.24
C PHE A 57 14.48 -13.06 -17.55
N THR A 58 13.57 -13.07 -18.51
CA THR A 58 13.76 -12.39 -19.79
C THR A 58 12.61 -11.42 -20.00
N TYR A 59 12.93 -10.16 -20.33
CA TYR A 59 11.93 -9.21 -20.77
C TYR A 59 11.37 -9.66 -22.12
N ASP A 60 10.04 -9.83 -22.20
CA ASP A 60 9.37 -10.22 -23.44
C ASP A 60 9.23 -9.02 -24.40
N ASP A 61 9.27 -7.81 -23.85
CA ASP A 61 9.09 -6.54 -24.56
C ASP A 61 10.32 -5.61 -24.41
N LYS A 62 10.09 -4.32 -24.07
CA LYS A 62 11.16 -3.31 -23.94
C LYS A 62 11.79 -3.33 -22.56
N ILE A 63 13.11 -3.07 -22.51
CA ILE A 63 13.83 -2.77 -21.27
C ILE A 63 13.24 -1.49 -20.67
N PRO A 64 12.86 -1.48 -19.37
CA PRO A 64 12.37 -0.27 -18.72
C PRO A 64 13.39 0.88 -18.81
N LYS A 65 12.90 2.13 -18.89
CA LYS A 65 13.80 3.29 -18.91
C LYS A 65 14.14 3.73 -17.49
N LYS A 66 15.29 4.37 -17.37
CA LYS A 66 15.61 5.13 -16.15
C LYS A 66 14.75 6.39 -16.11
N HIS A 67 14.08 6.60 -14.98
CA HIS A 67 13.25 7.77 -14.72
C HIS A 67 13.93 8.70 -13.72
N PHE A 68 13.49 9.96 -13.68
CA PHE A 68 13.91 10.91 -12.66
C PHE A 68 12.78 11.89 -12.31
N CYS A 69 12.87 12.46 -11.11
CA CYS A 69 11.99 13.52 -10.65
C CYS A 69 12.73 14.46 -9.70
N TYR A 70 12.32 15.73 -9.67
CA TYR A 70 12.85 16.66 -8.68
C TYR A 70 12.24 16.40 -7.31
N ALA A 71 12.99 16.64 -6.24
CA ALA A 71 12.48 16.49 -4.87
C ALA A 71 11.22 17.35 -4.61
N ALA A 72 11.06 18.47 -5.34
CA ALA A 72 9.85 19.30 -5.29
C ALA A 72 8.58 18.57 -5.75
N GLN A 73 8.68 17.69 -6.76
CA GLN A 73 7.56 16.87 -7.22
C GLN A 73 7.15 15.83 -6.17
N LEU A 74 8.11 15.23 -5.47
CA LEU A 74 7.80 14.32 -4.36
C LEU A 74 7.12 15.04 -3.19
N ARG A 75 7.51 16.30 -2.93
CA ARG A 75 6.83 17.13 -1.92
C ARG A 75 5.40 17.47 -2.29
N SER A 76 5.10 17.72 -3.56
CA SER A 76 3.72 17.98 -3.99
C SER A 76 2.82 16.75 -3.86
N LEU A 77 3.41 15.55 -3.84
CA LEU A 77 2.72 14.28 -3.49
C LEU A 77 2.62 14.04 -1.97
N GLY A 78 3.05 15.02 -1.17
CA GLY A 78 2.96 15.01 0.29
C GLY A 78 4.08 14.25 0.99
N LEU A 79 5.21 13.99 0.33
CA LEU A 79 6.42 13.53 1.01
C LEU A 79 7.14 14.72 1.65
N ALA A 80 7.11 14.78 2.99
CA ALA A 80 7.73 15.86 3.77
C ALA A 80 7.41 17.27 3.22
N PRO A 81 6.12 17.64 3.08
CA PRO A 81 5.71 18.84 2.35
C PRO A 81 6.30 20.14 2.91
N ASN A 82 6.57 20.17 4.21
CA ASN A 82 7.10 21.35 4.91
C ASN A 82 8.65 21.41 4.92
N SER A 83 9.34 20.40 4.40
CA SER A 83 10.80 20.35 4.42
C SER A 83 11.39 21.01 3.18
N LYS A 84 12.30 21.97 3.37
CA LYS A 84 13.11 22.57 2.29
C LYS A 84 14.28 21.68 1.86
N SER A 85 14.69 20.74 2.72
CA SER A 85 15.82 19.84 2.49
C SER A 85 15.39 18.58 1.74
N SER A 86 16.30 17.94 1.00
CA SER A 86 16.08 16.60 0.42
C SER A 86 16.50 15.47 1.36
N LYS A 87 17.02 15.78 2.55
CA LYS A 87 17.46 14.78 3.56
C LYS A 87 16.36 13.80 3.97
N PHE A 88 15.08 14.19 3.84
CA PHE A 88 13.96 13.29 4.12
C PHE A 88 13.91 12.06 3.20
N LEU A 89 14.61 12.09 2.05
CA LEU A 89 14.70 10.99 1.11
C LEU A 89 15.88 10.04 1.41
N GLU A 90 16.86 10.43 2.21
CA GLU A 90 18.07 9.62 2.45
C GLU A 90 17.72 8.26 3.08
N GLN A 91 16.96 8.27 4.18
CA GLN A 91 16.56 7.04 4.86
C GLN A 91 15.61 6.18 4.00
N PRO A 92 14.56 6.73 3.36
CA PRO A 92 13.70 5.96 2.47
C PRO A 92 14.44 5.31 1.30
N VAL A 93 15.34 6.04 0.66
CA VAL A 93 16.15 5.53 -0.46
C VAL A 93 17.07 4.42 0.01
N LYS A 94 17.75 4.61 1.15
CA LYS A 94 18.61 3.59 1.75
C LYS A 94 17.85 2.30 2.08
N GLU A 95 16.65 2.43 2.64
CA GLU A 95 15.83 1.29 3.01
C GLU A 95 15.29 0.52 1.79
N LEU A 96 14.89 1.24 0.74
CA LEU A 96 14.46 0.62 -0.52
C LEU A 96 15.63 -0.08 -1.23
N LEU A 97 16.83 0.52 -1.23
CA LEU A 97 18.05 -0.06 -1.79
C LEU A 97 18.53 -1.31 -1.06
N ALA A 98 18.22 -1.45 0.23
CA ALA A 98 18.58 -2.65 1.00
C ALA A 98 17.96 -3.94 0.40
N TYR A 99 16.92 -3.80 -0.43
CA TYR A 99 16.30 -4.88 -1.19
C TYR A 99 16.68 -4.77 -2.66
N ASN A 100 17.89 -5.20 -2.97
CA ASN A 100 18.60 -5.09 -4.26
C ASN A 100 17.88 -5.66 -5.50
N VAL A 101 16.76 -6.37 -5.35
CA VAL A 101 16.00 -6.93 -6.50
C VAL A 101 14.85 -6.01 -6.93
N PHE A 102 14.43 -5.08 -6.08
CA PHE A 102 13.30 -4.18 -6.39
C PHE A 102 13.70 -3.03 -7.32
N PHE A 103 14.93 -2.54 -7.18
CA PHE A 103 15.49 -1.47 -8.00
C PHE A 103 16.82 -1.94 -8.57
N ASP A 104 16.97 -1.84 -9.89
CA ASP A 104 18.29 -1.97 -10.54
C ASP A 104 19.12 -0.71 -10.29
N ASP A 105 18.46 0.45 -10.21
CA ASP A 105 19.06 1.71 -9.80
C ASP A 105 18.06 2.54 -8.99
N LEU A 106 18.52 3.12 -7.89
CA LEU A 106 17.78 4.13 -7.13
C LEU A 106 18.81 5.05 -6.49
N SER A 107 18.85 6.30 -6.96
CA SER A 107 19.89 7.25 -6.54
C SER A 107 19.31 8.62 -6.24
N LEU A 108 19.74 9.17 -5.10
CA LEU A 108 19.41 10.52 -4.66
C LEU A 108 20.61 11.43 -4.92
N THR A 109 20.42 12.43 -5.76
CA THR A 109 21.38 13.52 -5.92
C THR A 109 20.94 14.68 -5.05
N THR A 110 21.83 15.14 -4.16
CA THR A 110 21.57 16.25 -3.23
C THR A 110 22.26 17.52 -3.72
N GLY A 111 21.65 18.69 -3.49
CA GLY A 111 22.21 19.98 -3.87
C GLY A 111 21.13 21.03 -4.17
N ARG A 112 21.47 22.05 -4.96
CA ARG A 112 20.53 23.12 -5.34
C ARG A 112 19.30 22.60 -6.09
N ASN A 113 19.49 21.56 -6.90
CA ASN A 113 18.44 20.89 -7.68
C ASN A 113 18.35 19.41 -7.28
N SER A 114 18.14 19.12 -5.99
CA SER A 114 18.04 17.72 -5.55
C SER A 114 16.99 16.96 -6.35
N TYR A 115 17.38 15.81 -6.89
CA TYR A 115 16.52 14.94 -7.68
C TYR A 115 16.74 13.48 -7.28
N LEU A 116 15.73 12.68 -7.56
CA LEU A 116 15.76 11.25 -7.39
C LEU A 116 15.65 10.62 -8.77
N SER A 117 16.52 9.66 -9.06
CA SER A 117 16.41 8.83 -10.27
C SER A 117 16.24 7.37 -9.89
N TRP A 118 15.45 6.64 -10.67
CA TRP A 118 15.15 5.23 -10.41
C TRP A 118 15.02 4.43 -11.70
N HIS A 119 15.33 3.15 -11.59
CA HIS A 119 15.06 2.11 -12.56
C HIS A 119 14.57 0.90 -11.77
N PHE A 120 13.31 0.52 -11.96
CA PHE A 120 12.77 -0.65 -11.28
C PHE A 120 13.45 -1.92 -11.78
N GLY A 121 13.79 -2.79 -10.84
CA GLY A 121 14.42 -4.06 -11.13
C GLY A 121 13.41 -5.17 -11.38
N LEU A 122 13.96 -6.37 -11.58
CA LEU A 122 13.20 -7.56 -11.99
C LEU A 122 12.05 -7.93 -11.05
N LEU A 123 12.13 -7.61 -9.75
CA LEU A 123 11.06 -7.91 -8.80
C LEU A 123 9.81 -7.03 -9.01
N ALA A 124 9.97 -5.78 -9.42
CA ALA A 124 8.84 -4.86 -9.57
C ALA A 124 7.90 -5.29 -10.71
N THR A 125 8.46 -5.92 -11.74
CA THR A 125 7.73 -6.36 -12.93
C THR A 125 6.62 -7.38 -12.64
N PRO A 126 6.89 -8.59 -12.10
CA PRO A 126 5.84 -9.54 -11.75
C PRO A 126 4.90 -8.99 -10.66
N LEU A 127 5.38 -8.06 -9.84
CA LEU A 127 4.53 -7.38 -8.88
C LEU A 127 3.56 -6.41 -9.55
N MET A 128 3.86 -5.80 -10.69
CA MET A 128 3.01 -4.76 -11.29
C MET A 128 2.34 -5.13 -12.61
N ASN A 129 2.85 -6.11 -13.34
CA ASN A 129 2.37 -6.49 -14.68
C ASN A 129 0.93 -7.04 -14.68
N ASP A 130 0.58 -7.87 -13.69
CA ASP A 130 -0.78 -8.42 -13.57
C ASP A 130 -1.77 -7.34 -13.09
N MET A 131 -2.54 -6.80 -14.05
CA MET A 131 -3.52 -5.75 -13.84
C MET A 131 -4.97 -6.25 -13.98
N ASP A 132 -5.21 -7.57 -13.92
CA ASP A 132 -6.57 -8.12 -13.94
C ASP A 132 -7.32 -7.78 -12.64
N THR A 133 -6.61 -7.83 -11.51
CA THR A 133 -7.09 -7.32 -10.21
C THR A 133 -6.19 -6.20 -9.75
N TYR A 134 -6.71 -4.97 -9.72
CA TYR A 134 -5.94 -3.78 -9.39
C TYR A 134 -6.68 -2.82 -8.46
N ALA A 135 -5.92 -2.04 -7.70
CA ALA A 135 -6.40 -0.90 -6.94
C ALA A 135 -6.25 0.37 -7.76
N LEU A 136 -7.33 1.13 -7.90
CA LEU A 136 -7.29 2.47 -8.49
C LEU A 136 -7.10 3.50 -7.39
N LEU A 137 -5.93 4.14 -7.35
CA LEU A 137 -5.53 5.10 -6.33
C LEU A 137 -5.58 6.53 -6.87
N GLU A 138 -5.86 7.51 -6.00
CA GLU A 138 -5.69 8.93 -6.31
C GLU A 138 -4.34 9.41 -5.76
N SER A 139 -3.56 10.16 -6.54
CA SER A 139 -2.23 10.61 -6.14
C SER A 139 -2.26 11.50 -4.90
N LYS A 140 -3.33 12.27 -4.69
CA LYS A 140 -3.53 13.07 -3.49
C LYS A 140 -3.62 12.22 -2.21
N ASP A 141 -4.07 10.96 -2.31
CA ASP A 141 -4.19 10.08 -1.14
C ASP A 141 -2.81 9.71 -0.55
N ILE A 142 -1.76 9.76 -1.37
CA ILE A 142 -0.38 9.53 -0.94
C ILE A 142 -0.02 10.54 0.16
N ALA A 143 -0.46 11.80 0.05
CA ALA A 143 -0.21 12.83 1.04
C ALA A 143 -0.79 12.47 2.41
N HIS A 144 -1.91 11.73 2.44
CA HIS A 144 -2.53 11.26 3.67
C HIS A 144 -1.84 10.03 4.28
N CYS A 145 -0.82 9.43 3.68
CA CYS A 145 -0.09 8.32 4.30
C CYS A 145 0.95 8.83 5.31
N ASN A 146 0.66 8.71 6.61
CA ASN A 146 1.54 9.20 7.69
C ASN A 146 2.12 8.07 8.55
N CYS A 147 1.55 6.86 8.46
CA CYS A 147 2.09 5.65 9.09
C CYS A 147 2.03 4.46 8.12
N ASP A 148 2.67 3.37 8.50
CA ASP A 148 2.75 2.14 7.71
C ASP A 148 1.35 1.57 7.43
N LEU A 149 0.45 1.61 8.42
CA LEU A 149 -0.94 1.19 8.26
C LEU A 149 -1.70 2.03 7.25
N ASP A 150 -1.37 3.32 7.10
CA ASP A 150 -2.10 4.18 6.16
C ASP A 150 -1.89 3.72 4.72
N VAL A 151 -0.64 3.38 4.35
CA VAL A 151 -0.35 2.88 3.01
C VAL A 151 -1.08 1.56 2.77
N VAL A 152 -1.06 0.66 3.76
CA VAL A 152 -1.74 -0.63 3.64
C VAL A 152 -3.26 -0.47 3.51
N LEU A 153 -3.87 0.39 4.33
CA LEU A 153 -5.31 0.64 4.26
C LEU A 153 -5.69 1.31 2.94
N LEU A 154 -4.91 2.30 2.46
CA LEU A 154 -5.13 2.92 1.17
C LEU A 154 -5.18 1.89 0.04
N THR A 155 -4.16 1.04 -0.06
CA THR A 155 -4.06 0.08 -1.16
C THR A 155 -5.13 -0.99 -1.06
N GLN A 156 -5.35 -1.55 0.13
CA GLN A 156 -6.29 -2.65 0.34
C GLN A 156 -7.76 -2.22 0.24
N ILE A 157 -8.12 -1.04 0.77
CA ILE A 157 -9.47 -0.49 0.61
C ILE A 157 -9.74 -0.24 -0.88
N SER A 158 -8.81 0.39 -1.59
CA SER A 158 -9.00 0.71 -3.00
C SER A 158 -9.04 -0.54 -3.90
N LEU A 159 -8.32 -1.59 -3.53
CA LEU A 159 -8.31 -2.88 -4.23
C LEU A 159 -9.62 -3.67 -4.05
N ARG A 160 -10.32 -3.46 -2.94
CA ARG A 160 -11.58 -4.14 -2.60
C ARG A 160 -12.81 -3.27 -2.84
N TYR A 161 -12.63 -1.99 -3.15
CA TYR A 161 -13.71 -1.05 -3.40
C TYR A 161 -14.61 -1.57 -4.53
N LYS A 162 -15.94 -1.49 -4.37
CA LYS A 162 -16.95 -2.02 -5.31
C LYS A 162 -17.05 -3.54 -5.45
N MET A 163 -16.30 -4.33 -4.68
CA MET A 163 -16.60 -5.75 -4.58
C MET A 163 -17.92 -5.97 -3.81
N ARG A 164 -18.61 -7.09 -4.04
CA ARG A 164 -19.92 -7.39 -3.40
C ARG A 164 -19.81 -7.53 -1.87
N CYS A 165 -18.79 -8.23 -1.39
CA CYS A 165 -18.53 -8.47 0.03
C CYS A 165 -17.04 -8.16 0.34
N PRO A 166 -16.64 -6.88 0.35
CA PRO A 166 -15.24 -6.52 0.39
C PRO A 166 -14.65 -6.76 1.79
N SER A 167 -13.58 -7.56 1.83
CA SER A 167 -12.82 -7.85 3.03
C SER A 167 -11.35 -8.17 2.72
N PHE A 168 -10.48 -7.98 3.70
CA PHE A 168 -9.07 -8.37 3.63
C PHE A 168 -8.47 -8.63 5.01
N SER A 169 -7.43 -9.48 5.06
CA SER A 169 -6.60 -9.69 6.25
C SER A 169 -5.41 -8.73 6.23
N LEU A 170 -5.11 -8.12 7.38
CA LEU A 170 -3.98 -7.21 7.54
C LEU A 170 -2.64 -7.93 7.75
N LEU A 171 -2.68 -9.14 8.31
CA LEU A 171 -1.47 -9.89 8.72
C LEU A 171 -1.08 -10.99 7.73
N THR A 172 -1.98 -11.41 6.84
CA THR A 172 -1.74 -12.49 5.89
C THR A 172 -1.93 -12.03 4.45
N ALA A 173 -1.23 -12.69 3.53
CA ALA A 173 -1.41 -12.47 2.09
C ALA A 173 -2.83 -12.86 1.62
N ASP A 174 -3.32 -12.21 0.57
CA ASP A 174 -4.47 -12.71 -0.19
C ASP A 174 -4.07 -14.00 -0.92
N LYS A 175 -4.96 -15.01 -0.91
CA LYS A 175 -4.70 -16.31 -1.54
C LYS A 175 -4.50 -16.24 -3.05
N ARG A 176 -5.02 -15.19 -3.69
CA ARG A 176 -4.87 -14.94 -5.14
C ARG A 176 -3.56 -14.26 -5.50
N ALA A 177 -2.82 -13.74 -4.52
CA ALA A 177 -1.51 -13.16 -4.79
C ALA A 177 -0.56 -14.29 -5.20
N SER A 178 0.10 -14.13 -6.35
CA SER A 178 1.10 -15.08 -6.82
C SER A 178 2.41 -14.95 -6.04
N TRP A 179 2.61 -13.82 -5.38
CA TRP A 179 3.80 -13.54 -4.57
C TRP A 179 3.63 -13.98 -3.10
N LYS A 180 4.61 -14.71 -2.57
CA LYS A 180 4.61 -15.20 -1.17
C LYS A 180 5.70 -14.50 -0.37
N LEU A 181 5.40 -13.32 0.16
CA LEU A 181 6.12 -12.82 1.33
C LEU A 181 5.64 -13.56 2.57
N GLN A 182 6.53 -13.74 3.55
CA GLN A 182 6.13 -14.29 4.84
C GLN A 182 5.02 -13.41 5.45
N PRO A 183 4.02 -14.01 6.12
CA PRO A 183 3.04 -13.25 6.89
C PRO A 183 3.72 -12.27 7.84
N LYS A 184 3.04 -11.17 8.15
CA LYS A 184 3.54 -10.25 9.17
C LYS A 184 3.46 -10.91 10.52
N ASP A 185 4.52 -10.74 11.31
CA ASP A 185 4.49 -11.13 12.71
C ASP A 185 3.32 -10.41 13.41
N PRO A 186 2.54 -11.15 14.21
CA PRO A 186 1.48 -10.54 14.99
C PRO A 186 2.08 -9.51 15.97
N PRO A 187 1.32 -8.46 16.32
CA PRO A 187 1.76 -7.54 17.35
C PRO A 187 2.02 -8.30 18.66
N SER A 188 3.08 -7.90 19.38
CA SER A 188 3.42 -8.50 20.65
C SER A 188 2.24 -8.42 21.64
N SER A 189 2.15 -9.38 22.56
CA SER A 189 1.07 -9.40 23.56
C SER A 189 1.04 -8.12 24.42
N GLY A 190 2.22 -7.54 24.73
CA GLY A 190 2.37 -6.28 25.47
C GLY A 190 1.89 -5.05 24.70
N ASP A 191 1.93 -5.09 23.37
CA ASP A 191 1.58 -3.95 22.50
C ASP A 191 0.12 -3.91 22.06
N LYS A 192 -0.70 -4.87 22.51
CA LYS A 192 -2.11 -5.02 22.08
C LYS A 192 -2.88 -3.70 22.11
N ARG A 193 -2.81 -2.96 23.23
CA ARG A 193 -3.55 -1.69 23.40
C ARG A 193 -3.04 -0.59 22.47
N ALA A 194 -1.73 -0.50 22.29
CA ALA A 194 -1.10 0.47 21.39
C ALA A 194 -1.47 0.17 19.94
N PHE A 195 -1.41 -1.09 19.53
CA PHE A 195 -1.83 -1.54 18.21
C PHE A 195 -3.31 -1.26 17.93
N VAL A 196 -4.21 -1.62 18.84
CA VAL A 196 -5.67 -1.34 18.71
C VAL A 196 -5.93 0.16 18.56
N THR A 197 -5.25 0.99 19.36
CA THR A 197 -5.40 2.45 19.31
C THR A 197 -4.92 3.00 17.97
N LYS A 198 -3.74 2.55 17.50
CA LYS A 198 -3.17 2.95 16.20
C LYS A 198 -4.07 2.52 15.05
N LEU A 199 -4.54 1.28 15.05
CA LEU A 199 -5.45 0.73 14.03
C LEU A 199 -6.78 1.49 14.00
N ARG A 200 -7.40 1.75 15.17
CA ARG A 200 -8.66 2.52 15.25
C ARG A 200 -8.52 3.91 14.64
N ARG A 201 -7.43 4.62 14.93
CA ARG A 201 -7.16 5.95 14.37
C ARG A 201 -6.99 5.90 12.85
N ALA A 202 -6.23 4.91 12.36
CA ALA A 202 -6.01 4.74 10.92
C ALA A 202 -7.33 4.38 10.20
N LEU A 203 -8.10 3.42 10.72
CA LEU A 203 -9.41 3.05 10.17
C LEU A 203 -10.36 4.25 10.14
N GLN A 204 -10.47 5.02 11.23
CA GLN A 204 -11.37 6.17 11.28
C GLN A 204 -11.00 7.23 10.22
N LYS A 205 -9.70 7.48 10.03
CA LYS A 205 -9.20 8.40 9.02
C LYS A 205 -9.59 7.94 7.61
N TRP A 206 -9.36 6.68 7.27
CA TRP A 206 -9.68 6.16 5.95
C TRP A 206 -11.19 5.99 5.72
N ALA A 207 -11.96 5.66 6.75
CA ALA A 207 -13.41 5.67 6.71
C ALA A 207 -13.95 7.06 6.29
N ASN A 208 -13.38 8.13 6.85
CA ASN A 208 -13.73 9.50 6.46
C ASN A 208 -13.28 9.83 5.03
N LEU A 209 -12.00 9.58 4.69
CA LEU A 209 -11.44 9.93 3.38
C LEU A 209 -12.07 9.17 2.21
N LYS A 210 -12.48 7.91 2.43
CA LYS A 210 -13.10 7.05 1.41
C LYS A 210 -14.62 6.97 1.55
N SER A 211 -15.20 7.72 2.48
CA SER A 211 -16.64 7.74 2.77
C SER A 211 -17.23 6.33 2.85
N CYS A 212 -16.57 5.47 3.63
CA CYS A 212 -16.97 4.08 3.81
C CYS A 212 -16.94 3.69 5.28
N ARG A 213 -17.74 2.70 5.66
CA ARG A 213 -17.70 2.08 6.99
C ARG A 213 -16.69 0.94 6.97
N LEU A 214 -15.86 0.89 8.00
CA LEU A 214 -14.83 -0.13 8.16
C LEU A 214 -15.06 -0.85 9.48
N VAL A 215 -15.12 -2.18 9.41
CA VAL A 215 -15.30 -3.03 10.58
C VAL A 215 -14.14 -4.01 10.66
N ALA A 216 -13.32 -3.87 11.69
CA ALA A 216 -12.17 -4.72 11.93
C ALA A 216 -12.44 -5.68 13.09
N GLU A 217 -12.20 -6.96 12.84
CA GLU A 217 -12.14 -8.01 13.84
C GLU A 217 -10.70 -8.30 14.20
N LEU A 218 -10.38 -8.20 15.48
CA LEU A 218 -9.10 -8.60 16.03
C LEU A 218 -9.33 -9.85 16.88
N ALA A 219 -8.92 -11.01 16.36
CA ALA A 219 -9.13 -12.28 17.03
C ALA A 219 -7.80 -12.91 17.47
N GLN A 220 -7.86 -13.63 18.57
CA GLN A 220 -6.85 -14.59 18.98
C GLN A 220 -7.28 -15.97 18.48
N THR A 221 -6.48 -16.54 17.59
CA THR A 221 -6.71 -17.83 16.94
C THR A 221 -5.62 -18.80 17.39
N GLY A 222 -6.01 -19.99 17.83
CA GLY A 222 -5.07 -20.99 18.35
C GLY A 222 -4.57 -20.69 19.76
N CYS A 223 -3.38 -21.20 20.11
CA CYS A 223 -2.84 -21.17 21.46
C CYS A 223 -1.94 -19.96 21.77
N ALA A 224 -1.58 -19.15 20.78
CA ALA A 224 -0.69 -18.01 20.96
C ALA A 224 -1.41 -16.85 21.69
N PRO A 225 -0.79 -16.23 22.71
CA PRO A 225 -1.37 -15.04 23.36
C PRO A 225 -1.31 -13.82 22.44
N GLY A 226 -2.35 -12.97 22.47
CA GLY A 226 -2.36 -11.69 21.75
C GLY A 226 -3.27 -11.67 20.53
N ILE A 227 -3.05 -10.71 19.62
CA ILE A 227 -3.82 -10.58 18.37
C ILE A 227 -3.08 -11.36 17.29
N THR A 228 -3.65 -12.46 16.82
CA THR A 228 -3.04 -13.30 15.77
C THR A 228 -3.68 -13.09 14.41
N SER A 229 -4.85 -12.46 14.37
CA SER A 229 -5.56 -12.16 13.13
C SER A 229 -6.26 -10.81 13.20
N VAL A 230 -6.26 -10.10 12.06
CA VAL A 230 -6.96 -8.84 11.90
C VAL A 230 -7.66 -8.86 10.55
N ASN A 231 -8.97 -9.06 10.55
CA ASN A 231 -9.80 -9.07 9.34
C ASN A 231 -10.61 -7.79 9.26
N ILE A 232 -10.56 -7.11 8.12
CA ILE A 232 -11.27 -5.85 7.91
C ILE A 232 -12.33 -6.07 6.84
N ARG A 233 -13.59 -5.77 7.18
CA ARG A 233 -14.72 -5.69 6.25
C ARG A 233 -15.01 -4.24 5.92
N ILE A 234 -15.35 -3.99 4.66
CA ILE A 234 -15.68 -2.65 4.16
C ILE A 234 -17.16 -2.63 3.82
N SER A 235 -17.86 -1.57 4.18
CA SER A 235 -19.24 -1.31 3.78
C SER A 235 -19.32 0.08 3.13
N HIS A 236 -19.92 0.12 1.95
CA HIS A 236 -20.22 1.33 1.17
C HIS A 236 -21.51 1.09 0.39
N GLY A 237 -22.00 2.09 -0.35
CA GLY A 237 -23.34 2.06 -0.96
C GLY A 237 -23.63 0.91 -1.94
N GLU A 238 -22.61 0.20 -2.43
CA GLU A 238 -22.78 -0.93 -3.38
C GLU A 238 -22.51 -2.31 -2.71
N THR A 239 -22.19 -2.34 -1.40
CA THR A 239 -21.89 -3.59 -0.67
C THR A 239 -23.16 -4.33 -0.25
N ARG A 240 -23.10 -5.67 -0.24
CA ARG A 240 -24.22 -6.54 0.15
C ARG A 240 -24.18 -7.02 1.61
N TRP A 241 -23.25 -6.54 2.41
CA TRP A 241 -23.22 -6.89 3.83
C TRP A 241 -24.53 -6.47 4.49
N SER A 242 -25.26 -7.41 5.10
CA SER A 242 -26.23 -7.02 6.13
C SER A 242 -25.50 -6.52 7.36
N ASP A 243 -26.14 -5.71 8.21
CA ASP A 243 -25.52 -5.21 9.44
C ASP A 243 -25.04 -6.36 10.35
N ASP A 244 -25.85 -7.42 10.44
CA ASP A 244 -25.49 -8.63 11.19
C ASP A 244 -24.28 -9.32 10.57
N GLN A 245 -24.25 -9.48 9.25
CA GLN A 245 -23.11 -10.09 8.57
C GLN A 245 -21.84 -9.24 8.69
N LEU A 246 -21.96 -7.91 8.70
CA LEU A 246 -20.83 -7.02 8.86
C LEU A 246 -20.18 -7.19 10.24
N ARG A 247 -21.00 -7.44 11.27
CA ARG A 247 -20.59 -7.60 12.68
C ARG A 247 -20.44 -9.05 13.15
N LYS A 248 -20.78 -10.04 12.32
CA LYS A 248 -20.67 -11.48 12.67
C LYS A 248 -19.21 -11.88 12.77
N PHE A 249 -18.73 -11.96 14.00
CA PHE A 249 -17.35 -12.24 14.39
C PHE A 249 -17.30 -13.20 15.56
N HIS A 250 -16.13 -13.77 15.82
CA HIS A 250 -15.97 -14.70 16.94
C HIS A 250 -16.25 -13.99 18.28
N PRO A 251 -16.95 -14.61 19.26
CA PRO A 251 -17.37 -13.93 20.49
C PRO A 251 -16.22 -13.35 21.33
N ARG A 252 -15.00 -13.90 21.17
CA ARG A 252 -13.79 -13.47 21.88
C ARG A 252 -12.99 -12.39 21.14
N SER A 253 -13.50 -11.89 20.02
CA SER A 253 -12.82 -10.90 19.19
C SER A 253 -13.02 -9.48 19.74
N THR A 254 -11.98 -8.65 19.64
CA THR A 254 -12.14 -7.20 19.80
C THR A 254 -12.61 -6.62 18.46
N ILE A 255 -13.72 -5.89 18.47
CA ILE A 255 -14.30 -5.29 17.26
C ILE A 255 -14.02 -3.78 17.25
N ILE A 256 -13.60 -3.27 16.11
CA ILE A 256 -13.54 -1.83 15.82
C ILE A 256 -14.51 -1.56 14.67
N ASP A 257 -15.59 -0.83 14.94
CA ASP A 257 -16.57 -0.41 13.94
C ASP A 257 -16.51 1.11 13.81
N VAL A 258 -16.10 1.61 12.65
CA VAL A 258 -15.99 3.05 12.37
C VAL A 258 -16.70 3.39 11.07
N GLY A 259 -17.55 4.40 11.12
CA GLY A 259 -18.18 5.01 9.95
C GLY A 259 -17.55 6.36 9.60
N PRO A 260 -17.86 6.92 8.42
CA PRO A 260 -17.53 8.29 8.12
C PRO A 260 -18.22 9.19 9.16
N LYS A 261 -17.44 10.01 9.86
CA LYS A 261 -18.02 11.05 10.70
C LYS A 261 -18.58 12.12 9.77
N THR A 262 -19.89 12.31 9.77
CA THR A 262 -20.47 13.55 9.27
C THR A 262 -19.92 14.67 10.13
N THR A 263 -18.94 15.42 9.62
CA THR A 263 -18.67 16.76 10.14
C THR A 263 -19.92 17.57 9.85
N VAL A 264 -20.83 17.63 10.83
CA VAL A 264 -21.83 18.69 10.87
C VAL A 264 -21.00 19.95 11.05
N GLY A 265 -20.95 20.77 10.00
CA GLY A 265 -20.29 22.06 10.05
C GLY A 265 -20.92 22.88 11.17
N PHE A 266 -20.07 23.39 12.05
CA PHE A 266 -20.35 24.58 12.86
C PHE A 266 -19.43 25.67 12.35
#